data_AF-A0A820DU01-F1
#
_entry.id   AF-A0A820DU01-F1
#
_cell.length_a   1.000
_cell.length_b   1.000
_cell.length_c   1.000
_cell.angle_alpha   90.00
_cell.angle_beta   90.00
_cell.angle_gamma   90.00
#
_symmetry.space_group_name_H-M   'P 1'
#
loop_
_entity.id
_entity.type
_entity.pdbx_description
1 polymer ?
#
loop_
_entity_poly.entity_id
_entity_poly.type
_entity_poly.pdbx_seq_one_letter_code
_entity_poly.pdbx_strand_id
1 'polypeptide(L)'
;MDATANAEEKSRRLVLRCYSTLASQQEVSGVQVASYLMGWPDHYTTHEFVNLFLIGIENYLQTMLLEAQLKRQRQETDTTTDIDNDDNCIETEEQFLLQPAGTNNKYVYVNTRVDYQHRSTALDNICLYDYIRLYRKKPVDARDRKQTKAQVEMRNVQSKTSQRGRPLSEREHFQVEHPQAASHINIKRIKPIVPVLLGPPVPRKDRDDTKERYCRSILALFVPWRSIQDVCGVDQTWEEAFQIRQTR
;
A
#
# COMPACT_ATOMS: atom_id res chain seq x y z
N MET A 1 -14.89 -45.04 4.34
CA MET A 1 -14.62 -43.77 5.07
C MET A 1 -15.33 -42.56 4.44
N ASP A 2 -16.02 -42.68 3.30
CA ASP A 2 -16.68 -41.56 2.60
C ASP A 2 -18.08 -41.16 3.11
N ALA A 3 -18.75 -42.02 3.89
CA ALA A 3 -20.12 -41.75 4.33
C ALA A 3 -20.21 -40.61 5.37
N THR A 4 -19.20 -40.47 6.22
CA THR A 4 -19.12 -39.41 7.24
C THR A 4 -18.84 -38.04 6.61
N ALA A 5 -17.96 -37.97 5.61
CA ALA A 5 -17.67 -36.76 4.85
C ALA A 5 -18.91 -36.24 4.09
N ASN A 6 -19.73 -37.14 3.55
CA ASN A 6 -20.99 -36.77 2.88
C ASN A 6 -22.07 -36.28 3.86
N ALA A 7 -22.12 -36.84 5.08
CA ALA A 7 -23.03 -36.38 6.13
C ALA A 7 -22.65 -34.98 6.64
N GLU A 8 -21.35 -34.73 6.83
CA GLU A 8 -20.83 -33.43 7.23
C GLU A 8 -21.16 -32.34 6.19
N GLU A 9 -20.92 -32.62 4.90
CA GLU A 9 -21.22 -31.67 3.82
C GLU A 9 -22.73 -31.39 3.69
N LYS A 10 -23.60 -32.39 3.90
CA LYS A 10 -25.05 -32.20 3.97
C LYS A 10 -25.47 -31.32 5.15
N SER A 11 -24.85 -31.50 6.32
CA SER A 11 -25.12 -30.68 7.50
C SER A 11 -24.68 -29.22 7.28
N ARG A 12 -23.51 -29.00 6.67
CA ARG A 12 -23.00 -27.66 6.32
C ARG A 12 -23.93 -26.96 5.35
N ARG A 13 -24.44 -27.67 4.34
CA ARG A 13 -25.40 -27.15 3.37
C ARG A 13 -26.74 -26.78 4.00
N LEU A 14 -27.21 -27.56 4.98
CA LEU A 14 -28.42 -27.23 5.74
C LEU A 14 -28.23 -25.93 6.52
N VAL A 15 -27.14 -25.81 7.28
CA VAL A 15 -26.83 -24.59 8.05
C VAL A 15 -26.71 -23.37 7.14
N LEU A 16 -26.02 -23.50 6.01
CA LEU A 16 -25.91 -22.41 5.02
C LEU A 16 -27.26 -21.99 4.45
N ARG A 17 -28.16 -22.95 4.17
CA ARG A 17 -29.52 -22.65 3.73
C ARG A 17 -30.29 -21.91 4.82
N CYS A 18 -30.26 -22.39 6.05
CA CYS A 18 -30.91 -21.73 7.19
C CYS A 18 -30.39 -20.30 7.36
N TYR A 19 -29.07 -20.09 7.34
CA TYR A 19 -28.46 -18.77 7.43
C TYR A 19 -28.89 -17.87 6.28
N SER A 20 -28.85 -18.37 5.04
CA SER A 20 -29.23 -17.58 3.86
C SER A 20 -30.70 -17.17 3.92
N THR A 21 -31.59 -18.06 4.38
CA THR A 21 -33.00 -17.75 4.58
C THR A 21 -33.18 -16.69 5.67
N LEU A 22 -32.52 -16.84 6.81
CA LEU A 22 -32.57 -15.87 7.92
C LEU A 22 -32.04 -14.49 7.50
N ALA A 23 -30.94 -14.45 6.75
CA ALA A 23 -30.38 -13.20 6.22
C ALA A 23 -31.31 -12.55 5.19
N SER A 24 -31.96 -13.34 4.34
CA SER A 24 -32.88 -12.81 3.32
C SER A 24 -34.19 -12.29 3.92
N GLN A 25 -34.62 -12.85 5.04
CA GLN A 25 -35.83 -12.48 5.76
C GLN A 25 -35.54 -11.59 6.97
N GLN A 26 -34.34 -11.00 7.05
CA GLN A 26 -33.97 -10.14 8.15
C GLN A 26 -34.87 -8.88 8.14
N GLU A 27 -35.76 -8.78 9.14
CA GLU A 27 -36.58 -7.60 9.32
C GLU A 27 -35.71 -6.40 9.70
N VAL A 28 -35.92 -5.29 9.00
CA VAL A 28 -35.21 -4.03 9.21
C VAL A 28 -36.18 -3.05 9.87
N SER A 29 -35.75 -2.37 10.94
CA SER A 29 -36.58 -1.37 11.60
C SER A 29 -36.98 -0.26 10.62
N GLY A 30 -38.24 0.22 10.70
CA GLY A 30 -38.71 1.31 9.85
C GLY A 30 -37.86 2.58 9.95
N VAL A 31 -37.26 2.84 11.11
CA VAL A 31 -36.32 3.98 11.32
C VAL A 31 -35.05 3.80 10.50
N GLN A 32 -34.53 2.56 10.41
CA GLN A 32 -33.35 2.25 9.61
C GLN A 32 -33.65 2.38 8.11
N VAL A 33 -34.81 1.90 7.65
CA VAL A 33 -35.24 2.09 6.25
C VAL A 33 -35.38 3.57 5.90
N ALA A 34 -36.00 4.36 6.79
CA ALA A 34 -36.12 5.81 6.61
C ALA A 34 -34.75 6.49 6.55
N SER A 35 -33.81 6.11 7.43
CA SER A 35 -32.43 6.60 7.44
C SER A 35 -31.72 6.34 6.10
N TYR A 36 -31.84 5.14 5.54
CA TYR A 36 -31.26 4.80 4.23
C TYR A 36 -31.89 5.60 3.08
N LEU A 37 -33.22 5.75 3.06
CA LEU A 37 -33.91 6.54 2.03
C LEU A 37 -33.52 8.02 2.08
N MET A 38 -33.24 8.53 3.27
CA MET A 38 -32.73 9.90 3.47
C MET A 38 -31.23 10.03 3.17
N GLY A 39 -30.53 8.93 2.87
CA GLY A 39 -29.09 8.91 2.61
C GLY A 39 -28.23 9.22 3.83
N TRP A 40 -28.75 8.96 5.04
CA TRP A 40 -27.98 9.14 6.27
C TRP A 40 -27.00 7.98 6.46
N PRO A 41 -25.77 8.26 6.95
CA PRO A 41 -24.77 7.22 7.19
C PRO A 41 -25.12 6.42 8.47
N ASP A 42 -24.93 5.11 8.41
CA ASP A 42 -25.18 4.21 9.56
C ASP A 42 -24.13 4.32 10.66
N HIS A 43 -22.95 4.88 10.35
CA HIS A 43 -21.92 5.12 11.34
C HIS A 43 -21.29 6.50 11.13
N TYR A 44 -21.02 7.18 12.24
CA TYR A 44 -20.29 8.43 12.26
C TYR A 44 -18.88 8.15 12.79
N THR A 45 -17.86 8.30 11.94
CA THR A 45 -16.46 8.39 12.40
C THR A 45 -15.91 9.78 12.17
N THR A 46 -14.99 10.16 13.04
CA THR A 46 -14.19 11.38 12.90
C THR A 46 -13.20 11.30 11.74
N HIS A 47 -12.80 10.08 11.36
CA HIS A 47 -11.77 9.81 10.37
C HIS A 47 -12.29 8.93 9.23
N GLU A 48 -11.73 9.17 8.04
CA GLU A 48 -11.87 8.27 6.90
C GLU A 48 -10.73 7.25 6.93
N PHE A 49 -11.04 6.03 6.47
CA PHE A 49 -10.14 4.89 6.51
C PHE A 49 -9.82 4.41 5.10
N VAL A 50 -8.57 3.98 4.87
CA VAL A 50 -8.16 3.35 3.61
C VAL A 50 -7.36 2.10 3.88
N ASN A 51 -7.67 1.05 3.13
CA ASN A 51 -7.04 -0.24 3.25
C ASN A 51 -5.59 -0.23 2.73
N LEU A 52 -4.67 -0.79 3.52
CA LEU A 52 -3.27 -1.01 3.18
C LEU A 52 -2.93 -2.49 3.33
N PHE A 53 -2.56 -3.15 2.23
CA PHE A 53 -2.08 -4.53 2.25
C PHE A 53 -0.59 -4.56 2.61
N LEU A 54 -0.29 -4.64 3.91
CA LEU A 54 1.10 -4.59 4.39
C LEU A 54 1.88 -5.86 4.04
N ILE A 55 1.22 -7.02 4.02
CA ILE A 55 1.87 -8.32 3.77
C ILE A 55 2.60 -8.39 2.42
N GLY A 56 2.02 -7.83 1.35
CA GLY A 56 2.67 -7.81 0.04
C GLY A 56 3.95 -6.95 0.03
N ILE A 57 3.96 -5.86 0.79
CA ILE A 57 5.12 -4.99 0.94
C ILE A 57 6.20 -5.66 1.79
N GLU A 58 5.82 -6.29 2.90
CA GLU A 58 6.72 -7.06 3.75
C GLU A 58 7.41 -8.19 2.98
N ASN A 59 6.65 -8.95 2.19
CA ASN A 59 7.18 -10.06 1.41
C ASN A 59 8.15 -9.55 0.34
N TYR A 60 7.81 -8.48 -0.37
CA TYR A 60 8.70 -7.85 -1.34
C TYR A 60 10.03 -7.40 -0.70
N LEU A 61 9.98 -6.76 0.46
CA LEU A 61 11.20 -6.32 1.14
C LEU A 61 12.05 -7.52 1.58
N GLN A 62 11.42 -8.60 2.04
CA GLN A 62 12.12 -9.83 2.40
C GLN A 62 12.80 -10.48 1.19
N THR A 63 12.09 -10.61 0.06
CA THR A 63 12.64 -11.25 -1.13
C THR A 63 13.79 -10.44 -1.69
N MET A 64 13.65 -9.10 -1.76
CA MET A 64 14.72 -8.21 -2.21
C MET A 64 15.96 -8.27 -1.31
N LEU A 65 15.78 -8.44 0.00
CA LEU A 65 16.90 -8.62 0.94
C LEU A 65 17.62 -9.95 0.69
N LEU A 66 16.87 -11.04 0.56
CA LEU A 66 17.44 -12.36 0.28
C LEU A 66 18.18 -12.39 -1.07
N GLU A 67 17.61 -11.78 -2.10
CA GLU A 67 18.26 -11.64 -3.41
C GLU A 67 19.57 -10.84 -3.32
N ALA A 68 19.59 -9.75 -2.55
CA ALA A 68 20.80 -8.96 -2.34
C ALA A 68 21.90 -9.75 -1.61
N GLN A 69 21.52 -10.57 -0.62
CA GLN A 69 22.44 -11.46 0.09
C GLN A 69 23.00 -12.55 -0.81
N LEU A 70 22.16 -13.19 -1.63
CA LEU A 70 22.58 -14.23 -2.57
C LEU A 70 23.54 -13.68 -3.64
N LYS A 71 23.26 -12.48 -4.18
CA LYS A 71 24.15 -11.82 -5.15
C LYS A 71 25.55 -11.57 -4.58
N ARG A 72 25.64 -11.20 -3.30
CA ARG A 72 26.92 -10.97 -2.63
C ARG A 72 27.67 -12.28 -2.37
N GLN A 73 26.99 -13.33 -1.92
CA GLN A 73 27.60 -14.66 -1.74
C GLN A 73 28.18 -15.20 -3.04
N ARG A 74 27.47 -15.04 -4.17
CA ARG A 74 27.97 -15.44 -5.49
C ARG A 74 29.27 -14.72 -5.88
N GLN A 75 29.34 -13.41 -5.63
CA GLN A 75 30.55 -12.61 -5.91
C GLN A 75 31.76 -13.00 -5.06
N GLU A 76 31.55 -13.55 -3.86
CA GLU A 76 32.63 -14.04 -2.99
C GLU A 76 33.11 -15.45 -3.38
N THR A 77 32.28 -16.23 -4.11
CA THR A 77 32.58 -17.60 -4.55
C THR A 77 33.17 -17.72 -5.96
N ASP A 78 33.50 -16.62 -6.64
CA ASP A 78 34.07 -16.61 -8.00
C ASP A 78 35.57 -17.02 -8.03
N THR A 79 35.87 -18.19 -7.49
CA THR A 79 36.95 -19.05 -7.97
C THR A 79 36.35 -20.43 -8.23
N THR A 80 36.07 -20.71 -9.50
CA THR A 80 35.62 -22.00 -10.07
C THR A 80 34.15 -22.39 -9.85
N THR A 81 33.27 -22.03 -10.78
CA THR A 81 32.69 -22.92 -11.82
C THR A 81 31.45 -22.26 -12.43
N ASP A 82 31.49 -22.07 -13.75
CA ASP A 82 30.36 -21.65 -14.57
C ASP A 82 29.28 -22.75 -14.56
N ILE A 83 28.20 -22.53 -13.80
CA ILE A 83 26.93 -23.21 -14.02
C ILE A 83 25.85 -22.11 -14.05
N ASP A 84 25.41 -21.79 -15.26
CA ASP A 84 24.20 -21.01 -15.55
C ASP A 84 22.97 -21.73 -14.95
N ASN A 85 22.73 -21.54 -13.65
CA ASN A 85 21.43 -21.80 -13.05
C ASN A 85 20.63 -20.50 -13.04
N ASP A 86 20.00 -20.21 -14.18
CA ASP A 86 19.01 -19.16 -14.41
C ASP A 86 17.67 -19.43 -13.67
N ASP A 87 17.57 -20.57 -12.97
CA ASP A 87 16.33 -21.09 -12.38
C ASP A 87 15.97 -20.55 -10.98
N ASN A 88 16.69 -19.55 -10.44
CA ASN A 88 16.41 -19.04 -9.09
C ASN A 88 15.77 -17.64 -9.08
N CYS A 89 14.96 -17.33 -10.09
CA CYS A 89 14.03 -16.20 -10.01
C CYS A 89 12.93 -16.52 -9.00
N ILE A 90 12.98 -15.90 -7.83
CA ILE A 90 11.86 -15.95 -6.88
C ILE A 90 10.69 -15.22 -7.54
N GLU A 91 9.70 -15.97 -8.05
CA GLU A 91 8.45 -15.40 -8.56
C GLU A 91 7.81 -14.57 -7.44
N THR A 92 7.94 -13.25 -7.53
CA THR A 92 7.22 -12.34 -6.64
C THR A 92 5.88 -12.05 -7.28
N GLU A 93 4.83 -12.70 -6.77
CA GLU A 93 3.46 -12.35 -7.15
C GLU A 93 3.21 -10.86 -6.81
N GLU A 94 3.19 -10.01 -7.83
CA GLU A 94 2.89 -8.59 -7.64
C GLU A 94 1.40 -8.42 -7.34
N GLN A 95 1.09 -7.92 -6.13
CA GLN A 95 -0.28 -7.68 -5.72
C GLN A 95 -0.81 -6.36 -6.30
N PHE A 96 -1.63 -6.45 -7.34
CA PHE A 96 -2.38 -5.32 -7.89
C PHE A 96 -3.83 -5.32 -7.40
N LEU A 97 -4.32 -4.15 -6.98
CA LEU A 97 -5.72 -3.93 -6.67
C LEU A 97 -6.43 -3.32 -7.87
N LEU A 98 -7.64 -3.78 -8.17
CA LEU A 98 -8.50 -3.17 -9.18
C LEU A 98 -9.34 -2.08 -8.53
N GLN A 99 -9.13 -0.83 -8.92
CA GLN A 99 -9.95 0.30 -8.48
C GLN A 99 -10.80 0.84 -9.65
N PRO A 100 -12.11 1.10 -9.47
CA PRO A 100 -12.94 1.70 -10.50
C PRO A 100 -12.50 3.15 -10.78
N ALA A 101 -12.25 3.47 -12.04
CA ALA A 101 -11.83 4.79 -12.50
C ALA A 101 -13.05 5.67 -12.86
N GLY A 102 -13.76 6.18 -11.85
CA GLY A 102 -14.66 7.36 -11.91
C GLY A 102 -15.85 7.36 -12.88
N THR A 103 -15.83 6.57 -13.96
CA THR A 103 -16.83 6.48 -15.02
C THR A 103 -16.85 5.04 -15.53
N ASN A 104 -18.07 4.52 -15.75
CA ASN A 104 -18.43 3.11 -15.92
C ASN A 104 -17.37 2.15 -16.52
N ASN A 105 -17.23 1.01 -15.85
CA ASN A 105 -16.53 -0.22 -16.27
C ASN A 105 -15.03 -0.12 -16.60
N LYS A 106 -14.36 1.00 -16.28
CA LYS A 106 -12.90 1.10 -16.37
C LYS A 106 -12.29 0.80 -15.00
N TYR A 107 -11.43 -0.22 -14.96
CA TYR A 107 -10.63 -0.55 -13.79
C TYR A 107 -9.19 -0.10 -14.01
N VAL A 108 -8.57 0.39 -12.94
CA VAL A 108 -7.16 0.77 -12.91
C VAL A 108 -6.47 -0.15 -11.93
N TYR A 109 -5.36 -0.75 -12.39
CA TYR A 109 -4.44 -1.46 -11.52
C TYR A 109 -3.74 -0.45 -10.60
N VAL A 110 -3.87 -0.68 -9.30
CA VAL A 110 -3.28 0.15 -8.24
C VAL A 110 -2.36 -0.74 -7.42
N ASN A 111 -1.09 -0.37 -7.38
CA ASN A 111 -0.10 -1.00 -6.52
C ASN A 111 0.50 0.08 -5.62
N THR A 112 0.10 0.07 -4.34
CA THR A 112 0.52 1.07 -3.36
C THR A 112 2.03 1.06 -3.14
N ARG A 113 2.69 -0.10 -3.25
CA ARG A 113 4.15 -0.21 -3.17
C ARG A 113 4.81 0.58 -4.29
N VAL A 114 4.41 0.32 -5.53
CA VAL A 114 4.97 0.95 -6.73
C VAL A 114 4.69 2.46 -6.73
N ASP A 115 3.47 2.86 -6.33
CA ASP A 115 3.10 4.26 -6.16
C ASP A 115 4.01 4.97 -5.12
N TYR A 116 4.40 4.28 -4.04
CA TYR A 116 5.29 4.82 -3.01
C TYR A 116 6.77 4.82 -3.42
N GLN A 117 7.27 3.77 -4.08
CA GLN A 117 8.67 3.65 -4.51
C GLN A 117 9.04 4.74 -5.52
N HIS A 118 8.17 5.00 -6.50
CA HIS A 118 8.40 5.98 -7.56
C HIS A 118 7.74 7.34 -7.27
N ARG A 119 7.61 7.71 -5.99
CA ARG A 119 7.15 9.03 -5.57
C ARG A 119 8.09 10.14 -6.04
N SER A 120 7.59 11.38 -6.09
CA SER A 120 8.41 12.58 -6.37
C SER A 120 9.59 12.68 -5.39
N THR A 121 10.71 13.23 -5.83
CA THR A 121 11.87 13.53 -4.97
C THR A 121 11.54 14.53 -3.85
N ALA A 122 10.50 15.35 -4.04
CA ALA A 122 9.99 16.22 -2.98
C ALA A 122 9.42 15.45 -1.77
N LEU A 123 9.07 14.17 -1.95
CA LEU A 123 8.44 13.32 -0.92
C LEU A 123 9.40 12.26 -0.36
N ASP A 124 10.72 12.44 -0.52
CA ASP A 124 11.71 11.42 -0.11
C ASP A 124 11.69 11.14 1.38
N ASN A 125 11.48 12.17 2.20
CA ASN A 125 11.52 12.08 3.67
C ASN A 125 10.24 11.54 4.31
N ILE A 126 9.23 11.15 3.52
CA ILE A 126 7.93 10.69 4.04
C ILE A 126 7.94 9.16 4.10
N CYS A 127 7.52 8.61 5.23
CA CYS A 127 7.35 7.16 5.40
C CYS A 127 6.09 6.64 4.70
N LEU A 128 5.98 5.33 4.54
CA LEU A 128 4.85 4.71 3.86
C LEU A 128 3.50 5.05 4.52
N TYR A 129 3.46 5.03 5.85
CA TYR A 129 2.25 5.38 6.61
C TYR A 129 1.79 6.81 6.33
N ASP A 130 2.70 7.77 6.42
CA ASP A 130 2.38 9.18 6.19
C ASP A 130 2.06 9.47 4.72
N TYR A 131 2.69 8.75 3.79
CA TYR A 131 2.36 8.84 2.37
C TYR A 131 0.89 8.48 2.12
N ILE A 132 0.41 7.37 2.67
CA ILE A 132 -1.00 6.94 2.50
C ILE A 132 -1.94 7.89 3.24
N ARG A 133 -1.54 8.35 4.43
CA ARG A 133 -2.31 9.29 5.26
C ARG A 133 -2.51 10.64 4.58
N LEU A 134 -1.47 11.17 3.95
CA LEU A 134 -1.42 12.55 3.43
C LEU A 134 -1.65 12.64 1.93
N TYR A 135 -1.30 11.63 1.15
CA TYR A 135 -1.36 11.70 -0.32
C TYR A 135 -2.37 10.70 -0.88
N ARG A 136 -2.83 11.00 -2.10
CA ARG A 136 -3.59 10.06 -2.92
C ARG A 136 -3.18 10.20 -4.36
N LYS A 137 -3.25 9.08 -5.08
CA LYS A 137 -3.14 9.06 -6.53
C LYS A 137 -4.42 9.64 -7.15
N LYS A 138 -4.26 10.52 -8.12
CA LYS A 138 -5.36 11.12 -8.89
C LYS A 138 -5.02 11.08 -10.39
N PRO A 139 -5.95 10.70 -11.28
CA PRO A 139 -5.74 10.88 -12.72
C PRO A 139 -5.57 12.37 -13.05
N VAL A 140 -4.71 12.65 -14.03
CA VAL A 140 -4.36 14.02 -14.43
C VAL A 140 -5.51 14.65 -15.22
N ASP A 141 -6.05 15.75 -14.71
CA ASP A 141 -7.05 16.55 -15.42
C ASP A 141 -6.41 17.62 -16.33
N ALA A 142 -7.18 18.15 -17.28
CA ALA A 142 -6.74 19.26 -18.14
C ALA A 142 -6.28 20.50 -17.36
N ARG A 143 -6.86 20.75 -16.17
CA ARG A 143 -6.43 21.83 -15.25
C ARG A 143 -5.07 21.55 -14.65
N ASP A 144 -4.80 20.28 -14.33
CA ASP A 144 -3.53 19.84 -13.73
C ASP A 144 -2.40 20.00 -14.76
N ARG A 145 -2.63 19.64 -16.03
CA ARG A 145 -1.66 19.85 -17.13
C ARG A 145 -1.29 21.32 -17.35
N LYS A 146 -2.26 22.23 -17.25
CA LYS A 146 -2.00 23.69 -17.38
C LYS A 146 -1.14 24.20 -16.23
N GLN A 147 -1.31 23.65 -15.03
CA GLN A 147 -0.58 24.08 -13.85
C GLN A 147 0.84 23.53 -13.78
N THR A 148 1.09 22.31 -14.27
CA THR A 148 2.47 21.81 -14.41
C THR A 148 3.28 22.73 -15.32
N LYS A 149 2.69 23.17 -16.44
CA LYS A 149 3.32 24.16 -17.33
C LYS A 149 3.61 25.48 -16.62
N ALA A 150 2.62 26.00 -15.88
CA ALA A 150 2.79 27.23 -15.10
C ALA A 150 3.83 27.09 -13.96
N GLN A 151 3.95 25.93 -13.30
CA GLN A 151 4.96 25.67 -12.26
C GLN A 151 6.38 25.58 -12.84
N VAL A 152 6.53 24.95 -14.01
CA VAL A 152 7.81 24.92 -14.75
C VAL A 152 8.21 26.33 -15.18
N GLU A 153 7.26 27.14 -15.63
CA GLU A 153 7.49 28.55 -16.00
C GLU A 153 7.78 29.44 -14.77
N MET A 154 7.12 29.20 -13.63
CA MET A 154 7.32 29.98 -12.39
C MET A 154 8.60 29.62 -11.61
N ARG A 155 9.22 28.45 -11.83
CA ARG A 155 10.57 28.17 -11.28
C ARG A 155 11.64 29.16 -11.80
N ASN A 156 11.38 29.83 -12.92
CA ASN A 156 12.27 30.84 -13.51
C ASN A 156 11.93 32.28 -13.12
N VAL A 157 10.82 32.55 -12.42
CA VAL A 157 10.46 33.90 -11.97
C VAL A 157 9.91 33.80 -10.55
N GLN A 158 10.72 34.18 -9.56
CA GLN A 158 10.29 34.36 -8.17
C GLN A 158 9.27 35.51 -8.10
N SER A 159 7.99 35.21 -8.38
CA SER A 159 6.90 36.15 -8.15
C SER A 159 5.85 35.48 -7.26
N LYS A 160 5.81 35.91 -6.00
CA LYS A 160 4.74 35.57 -5.06
C LYS A 160 3.49 36.36 -5.47
N THR A 161 2.74 35.88 -6.47
CA THR A 161 1.40 36.42 -6.72
C THR A 161 0.45 35.91 -5.65
N SER A 162 -0.05 36.80 -4.79
CA SER A 162 -1.11 36.53 -3.82
C SER A 162 -2.40 36.19 -4.57
N GLN A 163 -2.62 34.92 -4.89
CA GLN A 163 -3.91 34.48 -5.43
C GLN A 163 -4.98 34.52 -4.34
N ARG A 164 -6.10 35.20 -4.60
CA ARG A 164 -7.28 35.19 -3.73
C ARG A 164 -7.98 33.84 -3.82
N GLY A 165 -8.27 33.22 -2.68
CA GLY A 165 -9.05 31.98 -2.58
C GLY A 165 -8.41 30.94 -1.67
N ARG A 166 -9.04 29.76 -1.58
CA ARG A 166 -8.50 28.61 -0.85
C ARG A 166 -7.19 28.16 -1.51
N PRO A 167 -6.09 27.98 -0.76
CA PRO A 167 -4.84 27.49 -1.33
C PRO A 167 -5.08 26.12 -1.96
N LEU A 168 -4.52 25.94 -3.16
CA LEU A 168 -4.61 24.67 -3.86
C LEU A 168 -3.78 23.60 -3.13
N SER A 169 -4.28 22.37 -3.09
CA SER A 169 -3.50 21.24 -2.56
C SER A 169 -2.18 21.07 -3.32
N GLU A 170 -1.11 20.71 -2.60
CA GLU A 170 0.18 20.31 -3.16
C GLU A 170 0.01 19.14 -4.14
N ARG A 171 0.73 19.22 -5.27
CA ARG A 171 0.66 18.28 -6.39
C ARG A 171 2.06 17.89 -6.79
N GLU A 172 2.35 16.61 -6.73
CA GLU A 172 3.65 16.02 -7.01
C GLU A 172 3.51 14.97 -8.12
N HIS A 173 4.46 14.94 -9.04
CA HIS A 173 4.43 13.98 -10.15
C HIS A 173 5.17 12.70 -9.74
N PHE A 174 4.79 11.56 -10.31
CA PHE A 174 5.59 10.35 -10.16
C PHE A 174 6.89 10.46 -10.96
N GLN A 175 7.88 9.66 -10.58
CA GLN A 175 9.08 9.49 -11.39
C GLN A 175 8.77 8.79 -12.71
N VAL A 176 9.65 8.97 -13.70
CA VAL A 176 9.49 8.45 -15.07
C VAL A 176 9.39 6.92 -15.09
N GLU A 177 10.02 6.24 -14.14
CA GLU A 177 9.99 4.78 -13.97
C GLU A 177 8.60 4.24 -13.58
N HIS A 178 7.70 5.09 -13.07
CA HIS A 178 6.38 4.66 -12.67
C HIS A 178 5.50 4.32 -13.88
N PRO A 179 4.81 3.17 -13.93
CA PRO A 179 4.00 2.75 -15.09
C PRO A 179 2.87 3.73 -15.43
N GLN A 180 2.43 4.53 -14.45
CA GLN A 180 1.36 5.51 -14.60
C GLN A 180 1.85 6.96 -14.48
N ALA A 181 3.15 7.23 -14.65
CA ALA A 181 3.73 8.57 -14.48
C ALA A 181 3.08 9.64 -15.37
N ALA A 182 2.72 9.28 -16.60
CA ALA A 182 2.11 10.21 -17.56
C ALA A 182 0.61 10.46 -17.29
N SER A 183 -0.08 9.52 -16.63
CA SER A 183 -1.54 9.54 -16.48
C SER A 183 -2.00 9.96 -15.08
N HIS A 184 -1.17 9.81 -14.05
CA HIS A 184 -1.53 10.07 -12.67
C HIS A 184 -0.53 10.98 -11.95
N ILE A 185 -1.00 11.64 -10.90
CA ILE A 185 -0.21 12.48 -9.99
C ILE A 185 -0.56 12.19 -8.53
N ASN A 186 0.36 12.53 -7.63
CA ASN A 186 0.14 12.56 -6.20
C ASN A 186 -0.44 13.92 -5.80
N ILE A 187 -1.59 13.89 -5.12
CA ILE A 187 -2.20 15.09 -4.56
C ILE A 187 -2.30 14.98 -3.05
N LYS A 188 -1.89 16.03 -2.34
CA LYS A 188 -2.04 16.12 -0.90
C LYS A 188 -3.51 16.24 -0.52
N ARG A 189 -3.96 15.37 0.37
CA ARG A 189 -5.30 15.34 0.92
C ARG A 189 -5.52 16.56 1.79
N ILE A 190 -6.75 17.04 1.77
CA ILE A 190 -7.20 18.14 2.64
C ILE A 190 -7.34 17.64 4.08
N LYS A 191 -7.97 16.46 4.24
CA LYS A 191 -8.15 15.80 5.52
C LYS A 191 -7.27 14.55 5.52
N PRO A 192 -6.42 14.34 6.54
CA PRO A 192 -5.65 13.11 6.66
C PRO A 192 -6.60 11.93 6.91
N ILE A 193 -6.21 10.78 6.38
CA ILE A 193 -6.96 9.52 6.53
C ILE A 193 -6.14 8.52 7.33
N VAL A 194 -6.79 7.54 7.93
CA VAL A 194 -6.11 6.53 8.74
C VAL A 194 -5.94 5.24 7.90
N PRO A 195 -4.71 4.81 7.63
CA PRO A 195 -4.47 3.51 6.99
C PRO A 195 -4.95 2.36 7.88
N VAL A 196 -5.75 1.47 7.32
CA VAL A 196 -6.19 0.21 7.95
C VAL A 196 -5.34 -0.92 7.38
N LEU A 197 -4.53 -1.54 8.24
CA LEU A 197 -3.67 -2.64 7.84
C LEU A 197 -4.52 -3.88 7.56
N LEU A 198 -4.55 -4.31 6.31
CA LEU A 198 -5.16 -5.57 5.89
C LEU A 198 -4.11 -6.67 5.78
N GLY A 199 -4.51 -7.87 6.20
CA GLY A 199 -3.66 -9.05 6.22
C GLY A 199 -3.38 -9.53 7.66
N PRO A 200 -2.37 -10.40 7.84
CA PRO A 200 -1.99 -10.88 9.16
C PRO A 200 -1.60 -9.70 10.05
N PRO A 201 -2.09 -9.64 11.30
CA PRO A 201 -1.78 -8.54 12.19
C PRO A 201 -0.26 -8.40 12.39
N VAL A 202 0.17 -7.17 12.65
CA VAL A 202 1.55 -6.89 13.05
C VAL A 202 1.83 -7.71 14.31
N PRO A 203 2.92 -8.51 14.34
CA PRO A 203 3.23 -9.34 15.50
C PRO A 203 3.43 -8.51 16.77
N ARG A 204 3.37 -9.17 17.93
CA ARG A 204 3.69 -8.51 19.20
C ARG A 204 5.20 -8.38 19.35
N LYS A 205 5.65 -7.27 19.93
CA LYS A 205 7.07 -6.99 20.18
C LYS A 205 7.71 -8.01 21.14
N ASP A 206 6.94 -8.53 22.09
CA ASP A 206 7.46 -9.36 23.20
C ASP A 206 7.79 -10.81 22.82
N ARG A 207 7.51 -11.21 21.57
CA ARG A 207 7.66 -12.59 21.09
C ARG A 207 8.89 -12.73 20.21
N ASP A 208 9.92 -13.40 20.74
CA ASP A 208 11.19 -13.63 20.03
C ASP A 208 11.02 -14.37 18.70
N ASP A 209 10.10 -15.34 18.64
CA ASP A 209 9.81 -16.11 17.43
C ASP A 209 9.25 -15.28 16.27
N THR A 210 8.65 -14.13 16.57
CA THR A 210 8.05 -13.22 15.57
C THR A 210 8.72 -11.86 15.50
N LYS A 211 9.85 -11.70 16.21
CA LYS A 211 10.52 -10.42 16.41
C LYS A 211 11.11 -9.84 15.12
N GLU A 212 11.69 -10.68 14.27
CA GLU A 212 12.17 -10.25 12.95
C GLU A 212 11.03 -9.70 12.08
N ARG A 213 9.90 -10.42 12.03
CA ARG A 213 8.73 -9.96 11.28
C ARG A 213 8.19 -8.66 11.85
N TYR A 214 8.11 -8.52 13.17
CA TYR A 214 7.72 -7.26 13.82
C TYR A 214 8.62 -6.10 13.38
N CYS A 215 9.95 -6.27 13.48
CA CYS A 215 10.91 -5.25 13.10
C CYS A 215 10.74 -4.86 11.62
N ARG A 216 10.60 -5.84 10.73
CA ARG A 216 10.31 -5.63 9.31
C ARG A 216 9.03 -4.84 9.07
N SER A 217 7.92 -5.19 9.73
CA SER A 217 6.63 -4.47 9.62
C SER A 217 6.77 -3.00 10.04
N ILE A 218 7.43 -2.74 11.17
CA ILE A 218 7.58 -1.38 11.71
C ILE A 218 8.51 -0.55 10.83
N LEU A 219 9.63 -1.12 10.39
CA LEU A 219 10.57 -0.47 9.49
C LEU A 219 9.89 -0.14 8.14
N ALA A 220 9.14 -1.08 7.57
CA ALA A 220 8.41 -0.87 6.31
C ALA A 220 7.38 0.27 6.40
N LEU A 221 6.72 0.46 7.54
CA LEU A 221 5.69 1.48 7.72
C LEU A 221 6.26 2.87 8.01
N PHE A 222 7.28 2.94 8.88
CA PHE A 222 7.69 4.20 9.52
C PHE A 222 9.07 4.71 9.10
N VAL A 223 9.86 3.91 8.38
CA VAL A 223 11.11 4.40 7.77
C VAL A 223 10.80 4.87 6.33
N PRO A 224 11.31 6.03 5.90
CA PRO A 224 11.29 6.42 4.50
C PRO A 224 12.20 5.50 3.68
N TRP A 225 11.69 4.91 2.61
CA TRP A 225 12.46 4.00 1.77
C TRP A 225 12.00 4.04 0.32
N ARG A 226 12.91 3.75 -0.61
CA ARG A 226 12.64 3.48 -2.03
C ARG A 226 13.14 2.09 -2.42
N SER A 227 14.28 1.71 -1.84
CA SER A 227 14.95 0.44 -2.02
C SER A 227 15.09 -0.31 -0.69
N ILE A 228 15.47 -1.59 -0.76
CA ILE A 228 15.71 -2.40 0.44
C ILE A 228 16.89 -1.86 1.26
N GLN A 229 17.91 -1.29 0.60
CA GLN A 229 19.11 -0.75 1.22
C GLN A 229 18.81 0.43 2.15
N ASP A 230 17.73 1.17 1.91
CA ASP A 230 17.30 2.28 2.77
C ASP A 230 16.77 1.76 4.13
N VAL A 231 16.29 0.51 4.15
CA VAL A 231 15.64 -0.10 5.32
C VAL A 231 16.59 -1.03 6.06
N CYS A 232 17.33 -1.88 5.36
CA CYS A 232 18.22 -2.85 5.96
C CYS A 232 19.48 -3.01 5.12
N GLY A 233 20.64 -3.04 5.78
CA GLY A 233 21.89 -3.43 5.12
C GLY A 233 21.85 -4.91 4.70
N VAL A 234 22.64 -5.27 3.69
CA VAL A 234 22.70 -6.66 3.18
C VAL A 234 23.17 -7.64 4.27
N ASP A 235 24.07 -7.20 5.15
CA ASP A 235 24.67 -8.04 6.19
C ASP A 235 23.93 -7.93 7.53
N GLN A 236 22.89 -7.10 7.60
CA GLN A 236 22.16 -6.81 8.84
C GLN A 236 20.88 -7.62 8.91
N THR A 237 20.52 -8.03 10.13
CA THR A 237 19.18 -8.55 10.39
C THR A 237 18.18 -7.40 10.53
N TRP A 238 16.89 -7.70 10.32
CA TRP A 238 15.82 -6.72 10.54
C TRP A 238 15.81 -6.17 11.97
N GLU A 239 16.20 -6.99 12.95
CA GLU A 239 16.30 -6.57 14.34
C GLU A 239 17.43 -5.57 14.55
N GLU A 240 18.63 -5.83 14.04
CA GLU A 240 19.77 -4.90 14.12
C GLU A 240 19.43 -3.55 13.47
N ALA A 241 18.83 -3.60 12.27
CA ALA A 241 18.39 -2.42 11.54
C ALA A 241 17.36 -1.59 12.33
N PHE A 242 16.51 -2.25 13.12
CA PHE A 242 15.55 -1.61 14.01
C PHE A 242 16.23 -0.97 15.22
N GLN A 243 17.14 -1.68 15.89
CA GLN A 243 17.87 -1.18 17.06
C GLN A 243 18.75 0.04 16.73
N ILE A 244 19.44 0.04 15.58
CA ILE A 244 20.25 1.17 15.11
C ILE A 244 19.41 2.45 14.97
N ARG A 245 18.16 2.33 14.54
CA ARG A 245 17.26 3.47 14.36
C ARG A 245 16.55 3.89 15.64
N GLN A 246 16.41 2.98 16.60
CA GLN A 246 15.82 3.31 17.90
C GLN A 246 16.79 4.13 18.78
N THR A 247 18.09 3.98 18.55
CA THR A 247 19.15 4.66 19.32
C THR A 247 19.55 6.02 18.74
N ARG A 248 19.04 6.38 17.57
CA ARG A 248 19.32 7.63 16.86
C ARG A 248 18.23 8.67 17.08
#